data_AF-A0A329ARA3-F1
#
_entry.id   AF-A0A329ARA3-F1
#
_cell.length_a   1.000
_cell.length_b   1.000
_cell.length_c   1.000
_cell.angle_alpha   90.00
_cell.angle_beta   90.00
_cell.angle_gamma   90.00
#
_symmetry.space_group_name_H-M   'P 1'
#
loop_
_entity.id
_entity.type
_entity.pdbx_description
1 polymer ?
#
loop_
_entity_poly.entity_id
_entity_poly.type
_entity_poly.pdbx_seq_one_letter_code
_entity_poly.pdbx_strand_id
1 'polypeptide(L)' 'MAANFLIRQTAQGWELTVESARKGLVQCDDRDVAVNIGMAAAKRRGVVLIVHEDEDDAPHGLTSLAA' A
#
# COMPACT_ATOMS: atom_id res chain seq x y z
N MET A 1 7.95 17.48 8.77
CA MET A 1 6.82 17.10 7.91
C MET A 1 6.47 15.66 8.24
N ALA A 2 5.20 15.35 8.50
CA ALA A 2 4.81 14.00 8.88
C ALA A 2 4.64 13.18 7.59
N ALA A 3 5.54 12.22 7.36
CA ALA A 3 5.50 11.37 6.17
C ALA A 3 4.50 10.24 6.40
N ASN A 4 3.57 10.05 5.46
CA ASN A 4 2.56 8.99 5.53
C ASN A 4 3.21 7.61 5.39
N PHE A 5 2.57 6.58 5.95
CA PHE A 5 2.97 5.20 5.73
C PHE A 5 2.16 4.60 4.58
N LEU A 6 2.84 3.88 3.70
CA LEU A 6 2.30 3.27 2.49
C LEU A 6 2.51 1.76 2.57
N ILE A 7 1.44 0.99 2.43
CA ILE A 7 1.52 -0.46 2.22
C ILE A 7 1.28 -0.72 0.75
N ARG A 8 2.15 -1.49 0.09
CA ARG A 8 2.01 -1.87 -1.32
C ARG A 8 2.11 -3.38 -1.47
N GLN A 9 1.30 -3.95 -2.34
CA GLN A 9 1.47 -5.33 -2.76
C GLN A 9 2.60 -5.44 -3.79
N THR A 10 3.36 -6.53 -3.74
CA THR A 10 4.49 -6.82 -4.62
C THR A 10 4.48 -8.30 -5.00
N ALA A 11 5.27 -8.69 -6.01
CA ALA A 11 5.41 -10.09 -6.42
C ALA A 11 5.95 -11.02 -5.31
N GLN A 12 6.47 -10.46 -4.22
CA GLN A 12 7.04 -11.19 -3.09
C GLN A 12 6.24 -11.01 -1.79
N GLY A 13 4.99 -10.52 -1.86
CA GLY A 13 4.15 -10.21 -0.70
C GLY A 13 3.90 -8.71 -0.53
N TRP A 14 3.73 -8.26 0.69
CA TRP A 14 3.39 -6.88 1.05
C TRP A 14 4.60 -6.11 1.58
N GLU A 15 4.77 -4.87 1.13
CA GLU A 15 5.85 -3.98 1.56
C GLU A 15 5.28 -2.74 2.23
N LEU A 16 5.77 -2.43 3.44
CA LEU A 16 5.52 -1.17 4.14
C LEU A 16 6.66 -0.18 3.85
N THR A 17 6.31 0.99 3.33
CA THR A 17 7.19 2.12 3.04
C THR A 17 6.71 3.39 3.76
N VAL A 18 7.57 4.40 3.81
CA VAL A 18 7.19 5.76 4.21
C VAL A 18 7.20 6.61 2.94
N GLU A 19 6.23 7.49 2.76
CA GLU A 19 6.06 8.34 1.57
C GLU A 19 7.34 9.08 1.15
N SER A 20 8.16 9.51 2.12
CA SER A 20 9.43 10.19 1.86
C SER A 20 10.64 9.25 1.71
N ALA A 21 10.48 7.95 1.94
CA ALA A 21 11.55 6.97 1.94
C ALA A 21 11.55 6.18 0.62
N ARG A 22 12.72 6.13 -0.05
CA ARG A 22 12.90 5.39 -1.31
C ARG A 22 13.04 3.87 -1.15
N LYS A 23 12.96 3.34 0.08
CA LYS A 23 13.23 1.93 0.39
C LYS A 23 12.17 1.35 1.32
N GLY A 24 11.67 0.16 0.99
CA GLY A 24 10.86 -0.70 1.85
C GLY A 24 11.46 -0.86 3.23
N LEU A 25 10.65 -0.59 4.26
CA LEU A 25 11.04 -0.73 5.66
C LEU A 25 10.77 -2.14 6.18
N VAL A 26 9.67 -2.76 5.74
CA VAL A 26 9.26 -4.09 6.19
C VAL A 26 8.59 -4.83 5.04
N GLN A 27 8.99 -6.07 4.80
CA GLN A 27 8.32 -7.00 3.89
C GLN A 27 7.56 -8.05 4.72
N CYS A 28 6.35 -8.39 4.29
CA CYS A 28 5.47 -9.35 4.96
C CYS A 28 4.78 -10.21 3.91
N ASP A 29 4.73 -11.52 4.11
CA ASP A 29 4.02 -12.41 3.20
C ASP A 29 2.48 -12.30 3.35
N ASP A 30 2.02 -11.87 4.53
CA ASP A 30 0.61 -11.78 4.90
C ASP A 30 0.11 -10.31 4.95
N ARG A 31 -1.06 -10.08 4.35
CA ARG A 31 -1.71 -8.76 4.26
C ARG A 31 -2.10 -8.21 5.63
N ASP A 32 -2.78 -9.01 6.44
CA ASP A 32 -3.29 -8.58 7.74
C ASP A 32 -2.14 -8.25 8.69
N VAL A 33 -1.03 -8.99 8.58
CA VAL A 33 0.22 -8.67 9.29
C VAL A 33 0.78 -7.32 8.82
N ALA A 34 0.88 -7.08 7.52
CA ALA A 34 1.36 -5.80 6.98
C ALA A 34 0.49 -4.62 7.44
N VAL A 35 -0.83 -4.76 7.36
CA VAL A 35 -1.80 -3.74 7.76
C VAL A 35 -1.73 -3.46 9.26
N ASN A 36 -1.62 -4.49 10.10
CA ASN A 36 -1.49 -4.31 11.55
C ASN A 36 -0.20 -3.56 11.93
N ILE A 37 0.92 -3.88 11.27
CA ILE A 37 2.20 -3.18 11.48
C ILE A 37 2.08 -1.72 11.02
N GLY A 38 1.53 -1.48 9.83
CA GLY A 38 1.30 -0.13 9.30
C GLY A 38 0.39 0.71 10.19
N MET A 39 -0.71 0.14 10.69
CA MET A 39 -1.63 0.83 11.59
C MET A 39 -0.96 1.18 12.91
N ALA A 40 -0.21 0.25 13.49
CA ALA A 40 0.53 0.50 14.72
C ALA A 40 1.57 1.62 14.55
N ALA A 41 2.28 1.64 13.43
CA ALA A 41 3.25 2.68 13.10
C ALA A 41 2.59 4.05 12.87
N ALA A 42 1.51 4.09 12.10
CA ALA A 42 0.73 5.28 11.79
C ALA A 42 0.14 5.90 13.07
N LYS A 43 -0.47 5.08 13.94
CA LYS A 43 -1.01 5.50 15.24
C LYS A 43 0.06 6.10 16.15
N ARG A 44 1.25 5.48 16.23
CA ARG A 44 2.36 6.00 17.04
C ARG A 44 2.89 7.36 16.55
N ARG A 45 2.79 7.62 15.25
CA ARG A 45 3.28 8.85 14.62
C ARG A 45 2.20 9.91 14.43
N GLY A 46 0.93 9.59 14.72
CA GLY A 46 -0.21 10.47 14.51
C GLY A 46 -0.46 10.77 13.03
N VAL A 47 -0.14 9.82 12.15
CA VAL A 47 -0.30 9.94 10.69
C VAL A 47 -1.28 8.91 10.18
N VAL A 48 -1.66 9.03 8.90
CA VAL A 48 -2.60 8.11 8.24
C VAL A 48 -1.82 6.96 7.60
N LEU A 49 -2.44 5.77 7.56
CA LEU A 49 -1.99 4.63 6.78
C LEU A 49 -2.73 4.61 5.45
N ILE A 50 -1.99 4.48 4.35
CA ILE A 50 -2.56 4.33 3.01
C ILE A 50 -2.18 2.93 2.51
N VAL A 51 -3.18 2.14 2.12
CA VAL A 51 -3.01 0.78 1.62
C VAL A 51 -3.26 0.79 0.12
N HIS A 52 -2.28 0.37 -0.65
CA HIS A 52 -2.37 0.13 -2.09
C HIS A 52 -2.43 -1.38 -2.29
N GLU A 53 -3.62 -1.86 -2.58
CA GLU A 53 -3.82 -3.22 -3.07
C GLU A 53 -3.65 -3.13 -4.59
N ASP A 54 -2.77 -3.94 -5.17
CA ASP A 54 -2.76 -4.11 -6.63
C ASP A 54 -4.05 -4.91 -6.92
N GLU A 55 -5.17 -4.20 -7.02
CA GLU A 55 -6.26 -4.69 -7.84
C GLU A 55 -5.65 -4.84 -9.23
N ASP A 56 -5.58 -6.08 -9.71
CA ASP A 56 -5.26 -6.41 -11.08
C ASP A 56 -6.24 -5.61 -11.95
N ASP A 57 -5.85 -4.38 -12.31
CA ASP A 57 -6.54 -3.50 -13.25
C ASP A 57 -6.29 -4.13 -14.64
N ALA A 58 -6.86 -5.32 -14.85
CA ALA A 58 -7.42 -5.65 -16.13
C ALA A 58 -8.37 -4.48 -16.44
N PRO A 59 -8.13 -3.73 -17.53
CA PRO A 59 -8.80 -2.46 -17.75
C PRO A 59 -10.30 -2.70 -17.75
N HIS A 60 -10.96 -2.26 -16.69
CA HIS A 60 -12.40 -2.32 -16.58
C HIS A 60 -12.98 -1.41 -17.67
N GLY A 61 -13.31 -2.03 -18.81
CA GLY A 61 -14.35 -1.62 -19.74
C GLY A 61 -14.38 -0.14 -20.09
N LEU A 62 -13.45 0.31 -20.95
CA LEU A 62 -13.88 1.23 -22.01
C LEU A 62 -14.48 0.37 -23.12
N THR A 63 -15.75 -0.01 -22.95
CA THR A 63 -16.63 -0.19 -24.10
C THR A 63 -16.67 1.15 -24.83
N SER A 64 -15.78 1.30 -25.81
CA SER A 64 -15.97 2.24 -26.90
C SER A 64 -17.23 1.80 -27.62
N LEU A 65 -18.35 2.45 -27.28
CA LEU A 65 -19.57 2.34 -28.06
C LEU A 65 -19.30 3.08 -29.37
N ALA A 66 -18.74 2.38 -30.34
CA ALA A 66 -18.72 2.83 -31.71
C ALA A 66 -20.16 2.76 -32.24
N ALA A 67 -20.71 3.92 -32.57
CA ALA A 67 -21.84 4.08 -33.48
C ALA A 67 -21.30 4.51 -34.84
#